data_AF-A0A223DPU8-F1
#
_entry.id   AF-A0A223DPU8-F1
#
_cell.length_a   1.000
_cell.length_b   1.000
_cell.length_c   1.000
_cell.angle_alpha   90.00
_cell.angle_beta   90.00
_cell.angle_gamma   90.00
#
_symmetry.space_group_name_H-M   'P 1'
#
loop_
_entity.id
_entity.type
_entity.pdbx_description
1 polymer ?
#
loop_
_entity_poly.entity_id
_entity_poly.type
_entity_poly.pdbx_seq_one_letter_code
_entity_poly.pdbx_strand_id
1 'polypeptide(L)'
;YEPEEWKRLLQISNYKGAKGQALREALIGGVQPGTHIHVHLRNVPLSLQNSVSPSTCLTLFSLLQHEQKQTVMNFSMTLSSDYPAPIKSKSELIMQCGPRRLIINPLFSQMNNSPNNVHKFDRYLHPGRTTMATFMAPLTWGSVPTLFFKRTTPSPS
;
A
#
# COMPACT_ATOMS: atom_id res chain seq x y z
N TYR A 1 2.63 -15.93 -19.32
CA TYR A 1 2.29 -14.57 -19.75
C TYR A 1 2.80 -13.61 -18.68
N GLU A 2 3.74 -12.75 -19.03
CA GLU A 2 4.31 -11.73 -18.13
C GLU A 2 3.58 -10.40 -18.39
N PRO A 3 3.16 -9.65 -17.35
CA PRO A 3 2.57 -8.32 -17.55
C PRO A 3 3.55 -7.37 -18.24
N GLU A 4 3.09 -6.58 -19.20
CA GLU A 4 3.95 -5.60 -19.91
C GLU A 4 4.64 -4.61 -18.96
N GLU A 5 3.96 -4.27 -17.87
CA GLU A 5 4.42 -3.34 -16.84
C GLU A 5 5.55 -3.92 -15.99
N TRP A 6 5.78 -5.24 -16.02
CA TRP A 6 6.75 -5.93 -15.15
C TRP A 6 8.16 -5.36 -15.27
N LYS A 7 8.59 -5.07 -16.51
CA LYS A 7 9.91 -4.49 -16.78
C LYS A 7 10.08 -3.05 -16.27
N ARG A 8 8.97 -2.36 -15.99
CA ARG A 8 8.94 -0.97 -15.48
C ARG A 8 8.93 -0.90 -13.96
N LEU A 9 8.71 -2.03 -13.28
CA LEU A 9 8.67 -2.07 -11.83
C LEU A 9 10.06 -1.85 -11.24
N LEU A 10 10.09 -1.12 -10.13
CA LEU A 10 11.30 -0.97 -9.33
C LEU A 10 11.66 -2.33 -8.71
N GLN A 11 12.85 -2.81 -9.04
CA GLN A 11 13.43 -4.00 -8.43
C GLN A 11 14.40 -3.59 -7.33
N ILE A 12 14.19 -4.12 -6.12
CA ILE A 12 15.02 -3.82 -4.96
C ILE A 12 15.72 -5.12 -4.55
N SER A 13 17.01 -5.24 -4.85
CA SER A 13 17.81 -6.44 -4.55
C SER A 13 18.06 -6.59 -3.05
N ASN A 14 18.49 -5.51 -2.38
CA ASN A 14 18.71 -5.47 -0.93
C ASN A 14 17.72 -4.51 -0.26
N TYR A 15 16.53 -5.01 0.08
CA TYR A 15 15.48 -4.20 0.72
C TYR A 15 15.92 -3.59 2.06
N LYS A 16 16.62 -4.36 2.91
CA LYS A 16 17.05 -3.88 4.24
C LYS A 16 18.04 -2.73 4.13
N GLY A 17 19.02 -2.85 3.23
CA GLY A 17 20.00 -1.81 2.95
C GLY A 17 19.34 -0.56 2.36
N ALA A 18 18.53 -0.73 1.31
CA ALA A 18 17.85 0.37 0.63
C ALA A 18 16.90 1.14 1.58
N LYS A 19 16.13 0.42 2.41
CA LYS A 19 15.30 1.03 3.46
C LYS A 19 16.14 1.86 4.44
N GLY A 20 17.25 1.31 4.93
CA GLY A 20 18.12 2.00 5.87
C GLY A 20 18.73 3.27 5.29
N GLN A 21 19.11 3.24 4.00
CA GLN A 21 19.59 4.41 3.28
C GLN A 21 18.49 5.47 3.11
N ALA A 22 17.32 5.08 2.60
CA ALA A 22 16.19 6.00 2.40
C ALA A 22 15.76 6.70 3.70
N LEU A 23 15.76 5.97 4.83
CA LEU A 23 15.45 6.54 6.15
C LEU A 23 16.54 7.50 6.63
N ARG A 24 17.82 7.18 6.44
CA ARG A 24 18.93 8.06 6.86
C ARG A 24 18.96 9.36 6.06
N GLU A 25 18.75 9.27 4.75
CA GLU A 25 18.68 10.44 3.87
C GLU A 25 17.54 11.37 4.26
N ALA A 26 16.39 10.83 4.67
CA ALA A 26 15.24 11.62 5.09
C ALA A 26 15.43 12.37 6.42
N LEU A 27 16.42 11.99 7.24
CA LEU A 27 16.76 12.69 8.48
C LEU A 27 17.66 13.92 8.24
N ILE A 28 18.23 14.05 7.05
CA ILE A 28 19.20 15.10 6.74
C ILE A 28 18.48 16.28 6.08
N GLY A 29 18.40 17.39 6.82
CA GLY A 29 17.81 18.64 6.34
C GLY A 29 16.30 18.74 6.55
N GLY A 30 15.70 19.81 6.02
CA GLY A 30 14.27 20.08 6.12
C GLY A 30 13.88 20.99 7.29
N VAL A 31 12.57 21.08 7.51
CA VAL A 31 11.96 21.93 8.55
C VAL A 31 11.78 21.13 9.83
N GLN A 32 12.11 21.72 10.98
CA GLN A 32 11.96 21.08 12.28
C GLN A 32 10.48 20.89 12.67
N PRO A 33 10.13 19.80 13.37
CA PRO A 33 8.79 19.59 13.90
C PRO A 33 8.31 20.78 14.76
N GLY A 34 7.03 21.12 14.64
CA GLY A 34 6.42 22.26 15.38
C GLY A 34 6.55 23.62 14.69
N THR A 35 7.18 23.69 13.53
CA THR A 35 7.31 24.94 12.77
C THR A 35 6.08 25.21 11.90
N HIS A 36 5.52 26.42 11.99
CA HIS A 36 4.48 26.87 11.06
C HIS A 36 5.10 27.21 9.69
N ILE A 37 4.56 26.66 8.60
CA ILE A 37 5.13 26.78 7.26
C ILE A 37 4.08 27.08 6.19
N HIS A 38 4.54 27.67 5.09
CA HIS A 38 3.80 27.77 3.84
C HIS A 38 4.37 26.77 2.83
N VAL A 39 3.51 25.90 2.29
CA VAL A 39 3.92 24.89 1.30
C VAL A 39 3.40 25.27 -0.08
N HIS A 40 4.33 25.57 -1.00
CA HIS A 40 4.00 25.89 -2.39
C HIS A 40 4.18 24.65 -3.26
N LEU A 41 3.07 24.08 -3.73
CA LEU A 41 3.07 22.87 -4.57
C LEU A 41 2.97 23.24 -6.05
N ARG A 42 3.77 22.56 -6.89
CA ARG A 42 3.68 22.66 -8.35
C ARG A 42 2.65 21.69 -8.92
N ASN A 43 2.04 22.04 -10.05
CA ASN A 43 1.16 21.17 -10.84
C ASN A 43 -0.02 20.58 -10.05
N VAL A 44 -0.65 21.38 -9.18
CA VAL A 44 -1.87 20.98 -8.46
C VAL A 44 -3.08 21.12 -9.40
N PRO A 45 -3.89 20.08 -9.61
CA PRO A 45 -5.11 20.17 -10.41
C PRO A 45 -6.09 21.20 -9.85
N LEU A 46 -6.65 22.06 -10.70
CA LEU A 46 -7.64 23.08 -10.31
C LEU A 46 -8.89 22.46 -9.66
N SER A 47 -9.23 21.22 -10.03
CA SER A 47 -10.35 20.48 -9.42
C SER A 47 -10.21 20.31 -7.90
N LEU A 48 -8.98 20.30 -7.36
CA LEU A 48 -8.76 20.20 -5.92
C LEU A 48 -9.18 21.47 -5.17
N GLN A 49 -9.13 22.64 -5.81
CA GLN A 49 -9.52 23.90 -5.18
C GLN A 49 -10.97 23.86 -4.69
N ASN A 50 -11.85 23.21 -5.46
CA ASN A 50 -13.27 23.06 -5.12
C ASN A 50 -13.54 21.95 -4.09
N SER A 51 -12.61 21.00 -3.92
CA SER A 51 -12.74 19.91 -2.95
C SER A 51 -12.35 20.28 -1.53
N VAL A 52 -11.60 21.37 -1.36
CA VAL A 52 -11.14 21.84 -0.05
C VAL A 52 -12.15 22.83 0.51
N SER A 53 -13.02 22.34 1.39
CA SER A 53 -13.89 23.20 2.21
C SER A 53 -13.25 23.49 3.57
N PRO A 54 -13.69 24.53 4.30
CA PRO A 54 -13.26 24.78 5.68
C PRO A 54 -13.53 23.61 6.64
N SER A 55 -14.45 22.71 6.28
CA SER A 55 -14.78 21.49 7.03
C SER A 55 -13.92 20.28 6.67
N THR A 56 -13.12 20.34 5.61
CA THR A 56 -12.26 19.24 5.17
C THR A 56 -10.91 19.30 5.87
N CYS A 57 -10.51 18.21 6.53
CA CYS A 57 -9.16 18.09 7.08
C CYS A 57 -8.18 17.72 5.96
N LEU A 58 -7.37 18.68 5.51
CA LEU A 58 -6.32 18.45 4.52
C LEU A 58 -5.01 18.09 5.22
N THR A 59 -4.56 16.85 5.02
CA THR A 59 -3.28 16.37 5.56
C THR A 59 -2.22 16.28 4.47
N LEU A 60 -1.02 16.77 4.75
CA LEU A 60 0.16 16.59 3.91
C LEU A 60 1.14 15.62 4.55
N PHE A 61 1.82 14.83 3.72
CA PHE A 61 2.91 13.96 4.14
C PHE A 61 4.00 13.97 3.07
N SER A 62 5.26 13.91 3.50
CA SER A 62 6.39 13.74 2.60
C SER A 62 6.54 12.27 2.22
N LEU A 63 7.04 12.03 1.01
CA LEU A 63 7.37 10.70 0.55
C LEU A 63 8.88 10.48 0.68
N LEU A 64 9.25 9.27 1.10
CA LEU A 64 10.65 8.86 1.10
C LEU A 64 11.11 8.59 -0.34
N GLN A 65 12.43 8.52 -0.50
CA GLN A 65 13.05 8.23 -1.79
C GLN A 65 12.44 6.97 -2.41
N HIS A 66 12.06 7.06 -3.69
CA HIS A 66 11.45 5.98 -4.48
C HIS A 66 10.04 5.50 -4.09
N GLU A 67 9.38 6.07 -3.08
CA GLU A 67 8.01 5.67 -2.73
C GLU A 67 6.95 6.04 -3.78
N GLN A 68 7.28 6.87 -4.76
CA GLN A 68 6.39 7.13 -5.91
C GLN A 68 6.48 6.02 -6.97
N LYS A 69 7.56 5.24 -6.99
CA LYS A 69 7.78 4.18 -7.99
C LYS A 69 6.92 2.96 -7.66
N GLN A 70 6.43 2.29 -8.71
CA GLN A 70 5.68 1.04 -8.59
C GLN A 70 6.63 -0.14 -8.37
N THR A 71 6.23 -1.09 -7.52
CA THR A 71 6.94 -2.35 -7.30
C THR A 71 5.95 -3.47 -6.95
N VAL A 72 6.46 -4.69 -6.82
CA VAL A 72 5.68 -5.81 -6.26
C VAL A 72 5.73 -5.71 -4.74
N MET A 73 4.58 -5.48 -4.14
CA MET A 73 4.42 -5.38 -2.70
C MET A 73 3.84 -6.68 -2.13
N ASN A 74 4.31 -7.06 -0.94
CA ASN A 74 3.86 -8.23 -0.21
C ASN A 74 3.40 -7.80 1.18
N PHE A 75 2.13 -8.07 1.51
CA PHE A 75 1.53 -7.73 2.79
C PHE A 75 0.96 -8.95 3.49
N SER A 76 1.24 -9.10 4.78
CA SER A 76 0.52 -10.07 5.62
C SER A 76 -0.91 -9.57 5.84
N MET A 77 -1.89 -10.41 5.49
CA MET A 77 -3.31 -10.11 5.64
C MET A 77 -3.98 -11.22 6.45
N THR A 78 -4.58 -10.83 7.57
CA THR A 78 -5.41 -11.73 8.40
C THR A 78 -6.88 -11.40 8.17
N LEU A 79 -7.67 -12.39 7.78
CA LEU A 79 -9.12 -12.22 7.71
C LEU A 79 -9.74 -12.53 9.07
N SER A 80 -10.56 -11.61 9.58
CA SER A 80 -11.28 -11.82 10.86
C SER A 80 -12.08 -13.13 10.83
N SER A 81 -12.14 -13.83 11.97
CA SER A 81 -12.97 -15.02 12.16
C SER A 81 -14.45 -14.75 11.94
N ASP A 82 -14.88 -13.52 12.24
CA ASP A 82 -16.28 -13.11 12.21
C ASP A 82 -16.74 -12.71 10.81
N TYR A 83 -15.81 -12.72 9.84
CA TYR A 83 -16.12 -12.37 8.47
C TYR A 83 -16.93 -13.49 7.80
N PRO A 84 -18.09 -13.18 7.18
CA PRO A 84 -19.11 -14.21 6.87
C PRO A 84 -18.74 -15.15 5.73
N ALA A 85 -17.80 -14.78 4.86
CA ALA A 85 -17.50 -15.53 3.65
C ALA A 85 -16.01 -15.45 3.26
N PRO A 86 -15.45 -16.50 2.62
CA PRO A 86 -14.08 -16.43 2.13
C PRO A 86 -13.92 -15.36 1.05
N ILE A 87 -12.74 -14.72 1.00
CA ILE A 87 -12.40 -13.73 -0.01
C ILE A 87 -11.67 -14.43 -1.16
N LYS A 88 -12.16 -14.27 -2.39
CA LYS A 88 -11.51 -14.82 -3.58
C LYS A 88 -10.25 -14.02 -3.93
N SER A 89 -9.17 -14.72 -4.24
CA SER A 89 -7.95 -14.12 -4.79
C SER A 89 -8.26 -13.35 -6.09
N LYS A 90 -7.54 -12.26 -6.35
CA LYS A 90 -7.77 -11.28 -7.44
C LYS A 90 -9.06 -10.45 -7.33
N SER A 91 -9.83 -10.57 -6.25
CA SER A 91 -10.98 -9.67 -6.02
C SER A 91 -10.52 -8.25 -5.70
N GLU A 92 -11.30 -7.26 -6.10
CA GLU A 92 -11.06 -5.86 -5.72
C GLU A 92 -11.15 -5.69 -4.19
N LEU A 93 -10.10 -5.13 -3.59
CA LEU A 93 -10.06 -4.69 -2.20
C LEU A 93 -9.53 -3.26 -2.14
N ILE A 94 -10.01 -2.49 -1.17
CA ILE A 94 -9.44 -1.18 -0.83
C ILE A 94 -8.42 -1.40 0.27
N MET A 95 -7.18 -1.06 0.00
CA MET A 95 -6.08 -1.10 0.96
C MET A 95 -5.83 0.32 1.49
N GLN A 96 -5.77 0.47 2.81
CA GLN A 96 -5.27 1.66 3.48
C GLN A 96 -3.92 1.32 4.12
N CYS A 97 -2.84 1.91 3.61
CA CYS A 97 -1.46 1.71 4.08
C CYS A 97 -0.89 3.06 4.52
N GLY A 98 -0.83 3.28 5.83
CA GLY A 98 -0.50 4.61 6.37
C GLY A 98 -1.44 5.68 5.78
N PRO A 99 -0.93 6.75 5.13
CA PRO A 99 -1.76 7.78 4.54
C PRO A 99 -2.30 7.42 3.14
N ARG A 100 -1.82 6.33 2.52
CA ARG A 100 -2.20 5.98 1.15
C ARG A 100 -3.39 5.03 1.11
N ARG A 101 -4.36 5.33 0.24
CA ARG A 101 -5.47 4.45 -0.09
C ARG A 101 -5.35 3.98 -1.53
N LEU A 102 -5.40 2.68 -1.74
CA LEU A 102 -5.23 2.04 -3.04
C LEU A 102 -6.35 1.04 -3.29
N ILE A 103 -6.76 0.90 -4.55
CA ILE A 103 -7.61 -0.20 -5.00
C ILE A 103 -6.66 -1.28 -5.54
N ILE A 104 -6.78 -2.50 -5.04
CA ILE A 104 -5.87 -3.60 -5.33
C ILE A 104 -6.63 -4.88 -5.68
N ASN A 105 -5.96 -5.77 -6.43
CA ASN A 105 -6.45 -7.11 -6.76
C ASN A 105 -5.40 -8.15 -6.34
N PRO A 106 -5.27 -8.45 -5.03
CA PRO A 106 -4.15 -9.22 -4.51
C PRO A 106 -4.20 -10.70 -4.90
N LEU A 107 -3.03 -11.28 -5.13
CA LEU A 107 -2.81 -12.72 -5.16
C LEU A 107 -2.53 -13.20 -3.74
N PHE A 108 -3.25 -14.23 -3.31
CA PHE A 108 -3.02 -14.87 -2.02
C PHE A 108 -2.04 -16.04 -2.16
N SER A 109 -1.11 -16.15 -1.21
CA SER A 109 -0.19 -17.27 -1.11
C SER A 109 0.14 -17.66 0.33
N GLN A 110 0.66 -18.88 0.50
CA GLN A 110 1.09 -19.38 1.80
C GLN A 110 2.30 -18.62 2.34
N MET A 111 2.34 -18.40 3.64
CA MET A 111 3.41 -17.70 4.36
C MET A 111 4.54 -18.63 4.83
N ASN A 112 4.86 -19.66 4.06
CA ASN A 112 5.95 -20.59 4.38
C ASN A 112 7.29 -20.05 3.88
N ASN A 113 8.37 -20.32 4.62
CA ASN A 113 9.72 -19.99 4.14
C ASN A 113 10.21 -21.10 3.21
N SER A 114 10.07 -20.90 1.89
CA SER A 114 10.52 -21.86 0.88
C SER A 114 11.95 -21.53 0.40
N PRO A 115 12.90 -22.49 0.36
CA PRO A 115 14.27 -22.24 -0.08
C PRO A 115 14.42 -21.64 -1.48
N ASN A 116 13.47 -21.93 -2.38
CA ASN A 116 13.46 -21.44 -3.76
C ASN A 116 12.57 -20.21 -3.97
N ASN A 117 12.03 -19.61 -2.90
CA ASN A 117 11.13 -18.47 -2.96
C ASN A 117 9.86 -18.72 -3.82
N VAL A 118 9.44 -19.99 -3.94
CA VAL A 118 8.18 -20.38 -4.59
C VAL A 118 7.14 -20.68 -3.51
N HIS A 119 6.01 -19.98 -3.58
CA HIS A 119 4.90 -20.13 -2.63
C HIS A 119 3.65 -20.66 -3.32
N LYS A 120 2.90 -21.50 -2.61
CA LYS A 120 1.64 -22.04 -3.12
C LYS A 120 0.59 -20.94 -3.23
N PHE A 121 -0.02 -20.82 -4.40
CA PHE A 121 -1.13 -19.91 -4.66
C PHE A 121 -2.43 -20.41 -4.02
N ASP A 122 -3.07 -19.55 -3.23
CA ASP A 122 -4.36 -19.82 -2.61
C ASP A 122 -5.47 -19.08 -3.38
N ARG A 123 -6.50 -19.82 -3.79
CA ARG A 123 -7.63 -19.26 -4.55
C ARG A 123 -8.56 -18.42 -3.68
N TYR A 124 -8.60 -18.72 -2.38
CA TYR A 124 -9.49 -18.09 -1.41
C TYR A 124 -8.77 -17.91 -0.07
N LEU A 125 -9.03 -16.78 0.58
CA LEU A 125 -8.67 -16.50 1.97
C LEU A 125 -9.88 -16.81 2.84
N HIS A 126 -9.74 -17.79 3.74
CA HIS A 126 -10.80 -18.19 4.66
C HIS A 126 -10.77 -17.37 5.95
N PRO A 127 -11.93 -17.14 6.61
CA PRO A 127 -12.00 -16.47 7.91
C PRO A 127 -11.08 -17.12 8.95
N GLY A 128 -10.45 -16.30 9.78
CA GLY A 128 -9.50 -16.73 10.81
C GLY A 128 -8.13 -17.16 10.29
N ARG A 129 -7.85 -17.04 8.98
CA ARG A 129 -6.54 -17.36 8.40
C ARG A 129 -5.75 -16.11 8.03
N THR A 130 -4.43 -16.28 8.06
CA THR A 130 -3.47 -15.30 7.55
C THR A 130 -2.90 -15.77 6.22
N THR A 131 -2.73 -14.86 5.27
CA THR A 131 -2.11 -15.12 3.97
C THR A 131 -1.15 -13.99 3.61
N MET A 132 -0.26 -14.26 2.65
CA MET A 132 0.49 -13.22 1.98
C MET A 132 -0.33 -12.68 0.80
N ALA A 133 -0.61 -11.38 0.80
CA ALA A 133 -1.25 -10.66 -0.29
C ALA A 133 -0.19 -9.97 -1.15
N THR A 134 -0.04 -10.43 -2.40
CA THR A 134 0.94 -9.90 -3.37
C THR A 134 0.24 -9.14 -4.49
N PHE A 135 0.68 -7.91 -4.76
CA PHE A 135 0.13 -7.06 -5.82
C PHE A 135 1.13 -5.98 -6.23
N MET A 136 0.87 -5.32 -7.36
CA MET A 136 1.65 -4.17 -7.80
C MET A 136 1.09 -2.89 -7.17
N ALA A 137 1.95 -2.11 -6.54
CA ALA A 137 1.59 -0.85 -5.90
C ALA A 137 2.81 0.07 -5.77
N PRO A 138 2.59 1.39 -5.51
CA PRO A 138 3.67 2.26 -5.10
C PRO A 138 4.41 1.70 -3.88
N LEU A 139 5.74 1.79 -3.89
CA LEU A 139 6.56 1.36 -2.77
C LEU A 139 6.21 2.13 -1.48
N THR A 140 6.17 1.40 -0.38
CA THR A 140 6.13 1.95 0.99
C THR A 140 7.26 1.33 1.78
N TRP A 141 8.12 2.14 2.41
CA TRP A 141 9.22 1.61 3.20
C TRP A 141 8.79 1.15 4.59
N GLY A 142 9.31 0.00 5.01
CA GLY A 142 9.14 -0.52 6.36
C GLY A 142 7.84 -1.30 6.58
N SER A 143 7.50 -1.49 7.85
CA SER A 143 6.34 -2.26 8.30
C SER A 143 5.22 -1.29 8.67
N VAL A 144 4.47 -0.85 7.67
CA VAL A 144 3.36 0.10 7.88
C VAL A 144 2.07 -0.67 8.15
N PRO A 145 1.36 -0.38 9.26
CA PRO A 145 0.06 -0.98 9.53
C PRO A 145 -0.90 -0.75 8.36
N THR A 146 -1.57 -1.82 7.96
CA THR A 146 -2.41 -1.84 6.76
C THR A 146 -3.78 -2.41 7.09
N LEU A 147 -4.81 -1.72 6.61
CA LEU A 147 -6.21 -2.17 6.68
C LEU A 147 -6.69 -2.52 5.27
N PHE A 148 -7.53 -3.55 5.19
CA PHE A 148 -8.14 -4.00 3.94
C PHE A 148 -9.66 -3.94 4.10
N PHE A 149 -10.32 -3.30 3.13
CA PHE A 149 -11.76 -3.14 3.10
C PHE A 149 -12.30 -3.73 1.81
N LYS A 150 -13.49 -4.32 1.89
CA LYS A 150 -14.28 -4.68 0.72
C LYS A 150 -15.40 -3.66 0.59
N ARG A 151 -15.62 -3.11 -0.61
CA ARG A 151 -16.76 -2.23 -0.85
C ARG A 151 -18.04 -3.01 -0.60
N THR A 152 -18.86 -2.50 0.30
CA THR A 152 -20.26 -2.91 0.42
C THR A 152 -21.08 -1.96 -0.45
N THR A 153 -21.85 -2.48 -1.38
CA THR A 153 -22.94 -1.70 -1.95
C THR A 153 -23.93 -1.51 -0.80
N PRO A 154 -24.34 -0.28 -0.44
CA PRO A 154 -25.41 -0.11 0.53
C PRO A 154 -26.63 -0.89 0.01
N SER A 155 -27.20 -1.78 0.82
CA SER A 155 -28.49 -2.37 0.48
C SER A 155 -29.48 -1.20 0.30
N PRO A 156 -30.27 -1.17 -0.79
CA PRO A 156 -31.36 -0.20 -0.86
C PRO A 156 -32.25 -0.46 0.36
N SER A 157 -32.34 0.56 1.22
CA SER A 157 -33.26 0.63 2.37
C SER A 157 -34.69 0.57 1.90
#